data_AF-A0A3C0C2U5-F1
#
_entry.id   AF-A0A3C0C2U5-F1
#
_cell.length_a   1.000
_cell.length_b   1.000
_cell.length_c   1.000
_cell.angle_alpha   90.00
_cell.angle_beta   90.00
_cell.angle_gamma   90.00
#
_symmetry.space_group_name_H-M   'P 1'
#
loop_
_entity.id
_entity.type
_entity.pdbx_description
1 polymer ?
#
loop_
_entity_poly.entity_id
_entity_poly.type
_entity_poly.pdbx_seq_one_letter_code
_entity_poly.pdbx_strand_id
1 'polypeptide(L)'
;VALTLKTGEYGGKAMALLDAGNTSKYGNPEITKVNIGVRKNPAILISGHDLTDLEQLLEQTKGTGVDVYTHGEMLPAHYYPAFKKYDNFAG
;
A
#
# COMPACT_ATOMS: atom_id res chain seq x y z
N VAL A 1 19.37 16.13 -26.02
CA VAL A 1 19.65 15.78 -24.61
C VAL A 1 18.94 16.69 -23.60
N ALA A 2 18.82 18.01 -23.83
CA ALA A 2 18.15 18.93 -22.87
C ALA A 2 16.72 18.50 -22.46
N LEU A 3 15.90 17.98 -23.40
CA LEU A 3 14.57 17.48 -23.09
C LEU A 3 14.60 16.27 -22.13
N THR A 4 15.56 15.37 -22.29
CA THR A 4 15.75 14.21 -21.40
C THR A 4 16.03 14.63 -19.96
N LEU A 5 16.88 15.65 -19.75
CA LEU A 5 17.15 16.17 -18.41
C LEU A 5 15.92 16.84 -17.80
N LYS A 6 15.17 17.60 -18.61
CA LYS A 6 13.90 18.20 -18.18
C LYS A 6 12.87 17.13 -17.81
N THR A 7 12.79 16.02 -18.54
CA THR A 7 11.93 14.88 -18.17
C THR A 7 12.31 14.31 -16.80
N GLY A 8 13.60 14.18 -16.50
CA GLY A 8 14.06 13.74 -15.17
C GLY A 8 13.64 14.69 -14.05
N GLU A 9 13.71 16.00 -14.26
CA GLU A 9 13.24 17.01 -13.30
C GLU A 9 11.74 16.84 -12.99
N TYR A 10 10.91 16.65 -14.02
CA TYR A 10 9.48 16.40 -13.82
C TYR A 10 9.19 15.03 -13.19
N GLY A 11 10.01 14.01 -13.46
CA GLY A 11 9.96 12.74 -12.75
C GLY A 11 10.18 12.91 -11.25
N GLY A 12 11.19 13.69 -10.85
CA GLY A 12 11.44 14.04 -9.45
C GLY A 12 10.25 14.76 -8.81
N LYS A 13 9.65 15.73 -9.52
CA LYS A 13 8.44 16.43 -9.04
C LYS A 13 7.24 15.50 -8.90
N ALA A 14 7.04 14.56 -9.82
CA ALA A 14 5.96 13.59 -9.76
C ALA A 14 6.13 12.63 -8.56
N MET A 15 7.36 12.16 -8.30
CA MET A 15 7.65 11.32 -7.13
C MET A 15 7.41 12.08 -5.82
N ALA A 16 7.83 13.35 -5.72
CA ALA A 16 7.56 14.18 -4.54
C ALA A 16 6.06 14.41 -4.31
N LEU A 17 5.29 14.59 -5.39
CA LEU A 17 3.83 14.72 -5.31
C LEU A 17 3.17 13.42 -4.82
N LEU A 18 3.61 12.27 -5.33
CA LEU A 18 3.09 10.95 -4.92
C LEU A 18 3.45 10.64 -3.46
N ASP A 19 4.68 10.91 -3.05
CA ASP A 19 5.14 10.75 -1.67
C ASP A 19 4.28 11.56 -0.70
N ALA A 20 4.07 12.85 -0.98
CA ALA A 20 3.21 13.70 -0.18
C ALA A 20 1.75 13.21 -0.17
N GLY A 21 1.23 12.75 -1.32
CA GLY A 21 -0.12 12.21 -1.41
C GLY A 21 -0.33 10.98 -0.52
N ASN A 22 0.59 10.01 -0.55
CA ASN A 22 0.49 8.80 0.24
C ASN A 22 0.73 9.05 1.72
N THR A 23 1.80 9.77 2.07
CA THR A 23 2.16 10.01 3.48
C THR A 23 1.16 10.91 4.22
N SER A 24 0.58 11.90 3.54
CA SER A 24 -0.45 12.76 4.15
C SER A 24 -1.77 12.03 4.37
N LYS A 25 -2.14 11.08 3.50
CA LYS A 25 -3.39 10.31 3.60
C LYS A 25 -3.27 9.11 4.54
N TYR A 26 -2.17 8.35 4.44
CA TYR A 26 -2.02 7.05 5.13
C TYR A 26 -1.02 7.08 6.30
N GLY A 27 -0.41 8.23 6.56
CA GLY A 27 0.64 8.41 7.56
C GLY A 27 2.03 8.12 7.00
N ASN A 28 3.07 8.52 7.74
CA ASN A 28 4.44 8.21 7.35
C ASN A 28 4.73 6.71 7.59
N PRO A 29 5.37 6.01 6.63
CA PRO A 29 5.83 4.65 6.85
C PRO A 29 6.71 4.53 8.10
N GLU A 30 6.49 3.46 8.86
CA GLU A 30 7.27 3.15 10.06
C GLU A 30 7.82 1.72 10.03
N ILE A 31 8.84 1.46 10.84
CA ILE A 31 9.46 0.12 10.94
C ILE A 31 8.36 -0.90 11.27
N THR A 32 8.22 -1.90 10.42
CA THR A 32 7.14 -2.88 10.51
C THR A 32 7.66 -4.28 10.25
N LYS A 33 7.22 -5.23 11.08
CA LYS A 33 7.38 -6.66 10.78
C LYS A 33 6.15 -7.15 10.05
N VAL A 34 6.34 -7.68 8.85
CA VAL A 34 5.25 -8.23 8.02
C VAL A 34 5.30 -9.75 8.10
N ASN A 35 4.15 -10.38 8.34
CA ASN A 35 4.04 -11.82 8.32
C ASN A 35 4.01 -12.33 6.88
N ILE A 36 4.88 -13.28 6.53
CA ILE A 36 4.94 -13.90 5.20
C ILE A 36 4.29 -15.29 5.15
N GLY A 37 3.73 -15.76 6.27
CA GLY A 37 2.92 -16.97 6.33
C GLY A 37 1.45 -16.72 5.99
N VAL A 38 0.65 -17.77 5.96
CA VAL A 38 -0.79 -17.71 5.64
C VAL A 38 -1.67 -18.04 6.84
N ARG A 39 -2.87 -17.49 6.85
CA ARG A 39 -3.98 -17.80 7.77
C ARG A 39 -4.90 -18.86 7.13
N LYS A 40 -5.96 -19.24 7.86
CA LYS A 40 -6.90 -20.30 7.44
C LYS A 40 -8.17 -19.78 6.74
N ASN A 41 -8.38 -18.47 6.72
CA ASN A 41 -9.56 -17.85 6.11
C ASN A 41 -9.44 -17.83 4.57
N PRO A 42 -10.56 -17.74 3.83
CA PRO A 42 -10.51 -17.35 2.42
C PRO A 42 -9.87 -15.96 2.29
N ALA A 43 -9.23 -15.69 1.16
CA ALA A 43 -8.43 -14.49 1.01
C ALA A 43 -8.46 -13.89 -0.39
N ILE A 44 -8.21 -12.57 -0.46
CA ILE A 44 -7.93 -11.82 -1.68
C ILE A 44 -6.46 -11.39 -1.64
N LEU A 45 -5.74 -11.59 -2.75
CA LEU A 45 -4.37 -11.13 -2.94
C LEU A 45 -4.37 -9.89 -3.83
N ILE A 46 -4.00 -8.73 -3.29
CA ILE A 46 -3.87 -7.49 -4.05
C ILE A 46 -2.41 -7.25 -4.46
N SER A 47 -2.21 -6.89 -5.72
CA SER A 47 -0.91 -6.60 -6.34
C SER A 47 -0.98 -5.25 -7.05
N GLY A 48 0.17 -4.73 -7.48
CA GLY A 48 0.25 -3.38 -8.07
C GLY A 48 0.81 -2.40 -7.04
N HIS A 49 0.30 -1.16 -7.04
CA HIS A 49 0.89 -0.05 -6.29
C HIS A 49 -0.12 0.91 -5.67
N ASP A 50 -1.41 0.77 -5.99
CA ASP A 50 -2.42 1.75 -5.59
C ASP A 50 -2.95 1.48 -4.17
N LEU A 51 -2.68 2.42 -3.27
CA LEU A 51 -3.07 2.33 -1.86
C LEU A 51 -4.54 2.70 -1.62
N THR A 52 -5.18 3.42 -2.55
CA THR A 52 -6.61 3.77 -2.44
C THR A 52 -7.49 2.59 -2.81
N ASP A 53 -7.05 1.74 -3.74
CA ASP A 53 -7.71 0.46 -4.02
C ASP A 53 -7.62 -0.48 -2.80
N LEU A 54 -6.45 -0.56 -2.15
CA LEU A 54 -6.29 -1.34 -0.91
C LEU A 54 -7.20 -0.82 0.21
N GLU A 55 -7.28 0.49 0.41
CA GLU A 55 -8.15 1.11 1.42
C GLU A 55 -9.61 0.67 1.24
N GLN A 56 -10.11 0.78 0.01
CA GLN A 56 -11.48 0.40 -0.32
C GLN A 56 -11.70 -1.11 -0.13
N LEU A 57 -10.73 -1.93 -0.55
CA LEU A 57 -10.79 -3.39 -0.38
C LEU A 57 -10.82 -3.79 1.09
N LEU A 58 -9.95 -3.20 1.93
CA LEU A 58 -9.90 -3.47 3.37
C LEU A 58 -11.19 -3.09 4.08
N GLU A 59 -11.76 -1.93 3.73
CA GLU A 59 -13.02 -1.49 4.30
C GLU A 59 -14.18 -2.41 3.90
N GLN A 60 -14.27 -2.81 2.63
CA GLN A 60 -15.34 -3.68 2.13
C GLN A 60 -15.24 -5.12 2.65
N THR A 61 -14.03 -5.61 2.93
CA THR A 61 -13.81 -6.98 3.44
C THR A 61 -13.89 -7.07 4.96
N LYS A 62 -13.96 -5.93 5.66
CA LYS A 62 -14.02 -5.88 7.13
C LYS A 62 -15.23 -6.65 7.66
N GLY A 63 -14.97 -7.63 8.53
CA GLY A 63 -16.02 -8.44 9.16
C GLY A 63 -16.67 -9.50 8.26
N THR A 64 -16.20 -9.68 7.03
CA THR A 64 -16.74 -10.68 6.09
C THR A 64 -16.16 -12.09 6.30
N GLY A 65 -15.06 -12.20 7.06
CA GLY A 65 -14.27 -13.42 7.17
C GLY A 65 -13.29 -13.65 6.01
N VAL A 66 -13.15 -12.68 5.10
CA VAL A 66 -12.13 -12.69 4.03
C VAL A 66 -10.91 -11.89 4.47
N ASP A 67 -9.74 -12.53 4.48
CA ASP A 67 -8.46 -11.88 4.71
C ASP A 67 -7.95 -11.18 3.43
N VAL A 68 -7.12 -10.15 3.59
CA VAL A 68 -6.44 -9.46 2.50
C VAL A 68 -4.93 -9.64 2.64
N TYR A 69 -4.28 -10.04 1.56
CA TYR A 69 -2.83 -10.17 1.46
C TYR A 69 -2.26 -9.24 0.39
N THR A 70 -1.00 -8.82 0.56
CA THR A 70 -0.26 -8.06 -0.45
C THR A 70 0.65 -8.95 -1.30
N HIS A 71 0.90 -8.49 -2.52
CA HIS A 71 1.86 -9.11 -3.43
C HIS A 71 2.70 -8.06 -4.14
N GLY A 72 3.99 -8.35 -4.32
CA GLY A 72 4.92 -7.49 -5.05
C GLY A 72 5.02 -6.10 -4.44
N GLU A 73 4.72 -5.08 -5.22
CA GLU A 73 4.85 -3.67 -4.81
C GLU A 73 3.70 -3.15 -3.92
N MET A 74 2.74 -4.02 -3.55
CA MET A 74 1.79 -3.71 -2.47
C MET A 74 2.38 -3.99 -1.07
N LEU A 75 3.52 -4.68 -0.95
CA LEU A 75 4.18 -4.96 0.33
C LEU A 75 4.39 -3.70 1.20
N PRO A 76 4.79 -2.53 0.67
CA PRO A 76 4.96 -1.32 1.46
C PRO A 76 3.69 -0.80 2.12
N ALA A 77 2.50 -1.24 1.70
CA ALA A 77 1.26 -0.87 2.36
C ALA A 77 1.24 -1.25 3.85
N HIS A 78 1.90 -2.35 4.24
CA HIS A 78 2.02 -2.74 5.65
C HIS A 78 2.76 -1.71 6.50
N TYR A 79 3.55 -0.82 5.90
CA TYR A 79 4.37 0.14 6.64
C TYR A 79 3.58 1.37 7.08
N TYR A 80 2.43 1.62 6.44
CA TYR A 80 1.59 2.79 6.70
C TYR A 80 0.69 2.58 7.92
N PRO A 81 0.70 3.49 8.91
CA PRO A 81 -0.14 3.38 10.10
C PRO A 81 -1.64 3.22 9.81
N ALA A 82 -2.14 3.86 8.75
CA ALA A 82 -3.56 3.82 8.40
C ALA A 82 -4.08 2.41 8.08
N PHE A 83 -3.25 1.51 7.56
CA PHE A 83 -3.65 0.14 7.22
C PHE A 83 -3.47 -0.85 8.37
N LYS A 84 -2.63 -0.53 9.36
CA LYS A 84 -2.36 -1.39 10.52
C LYS A 84 -3.56 -1.56 11.46
N LYS A 85 -4.59 -0.72 11.32
CA LYS A 85 -5.83 -0.80 12.11
C LYS A 85 -6.78 -1.92 11.66
N TYR A 86 -6.52 -2.58 10.53
CA TYR A 86 -7.39 -3.61 9.95
C TYR A 86 -6.96 -5.01 10.35
N ASP A 87 -7.75 -5.70 11.17
CA ASP A 87 -7.43 -7.06 11.66
C ASP A 87 -7.39 -8.12 10.54
N ASN A 88 -8.17 -7.91 9.46
CA ASN A 88 -8.22 -8.77 8.29
C ASN A 88 -7.08 -8.49 7.28
N PHE A 89 -6.20 -7.52 7.55
CA PHE A 89 -5.00 -7.31 6.76
C PHE A 89 -3.88 -8.23 7.25
N ALA A 90 -3.61 -9.30 6.50
CA ALA A 90 -2.97 -10.48 7.04
C ALA A 90 -1.45 -10.55 6.84
N GLY A 91 -0.95 -10.11 5.68
CA GLY A 91 0.46 -10.20 5.30
C GLY A 91 0.72 -9.88 3.83
#